data_AF-A0A2V5TZ79-F1
#
_entry.id   AF-A0A2V5TZ79-F1
#
_cell.length_a   1.000
_cell.length_b   1.000
_cell.length_c   1.000
_cell.angle_alpha   90.00
_cell.angle_beta   90.00
_cell.angle_gamma   90.00
#
_symmetry.space_group_name_H-M   'P 1'
#
loop_
_entity.id
_entity.type
_entity.pdbx_description
1 polymer ?
#
loop_
_entity_poly.entity_id
_entity_poly.type
_entity_poly.pdbx_seq_one_letter_code
_entity_poly.pdbx_strand_id
1 'polypeptide(L)'
;MKFEFFTPLALSCLLVLGAGCVSTPKDDLIFGLPGRDKIVSRYEKPYDQVKAAAITVLKRNGTLVGDDLVKKVLEARIDTAKVYVALDDSEPKITKVTVQVRRGGVADIDLASEIDKQIYGQLLVSQ
;
A
#
# COMPACT_ATOMS: atom_id res chain seq x y z
N MET A 1 27.82 -24.64 43.91
CA MET A 1 26.80 -23.56 43.89
C MET A 1 26.16 -23.57 42.52
N LYS A 2 24.82 -23.61 42.49
CA LYS A 2 23.98 -24.14 41.40
C LYS A 2 23.48 -22.97 40.53
N PHE A 3 24.04 -22.84 39.32
CA PHE A 3 23.74 -21.77 38.34
C PHE A 3 22.51 -22.15 37.49
N GLU A 4 21.31 -22.09 38.08
CA GLU A 4 20.07 -22.55 37.43
C GLU A 4 19.10 -21.39 37.09
N PHE A 5 19.59 -20.14 36.97
CA PHE A 5 18.71 -18.96 36.78
C PHE A 5 18.98 -18.11 35.53
N PHE A 6 20.00 -18.42 34.72
CA PHE A 6 20.36 -17.61 33.55
C PHE A 6 19.73 -18.07 32.23
N THR A 7 19.09 -19.23 32.21
CA THR A 7 18.51 -19.86 31.02
C THR A 7 17.17 -19.28 30.53
N PRO A 8 16.24 -18.76 31.37
CA PRO A 8 14.95 -18.29 30.86
C PRO A 8 15.00 -16.88 30.24
N LEU A 9 16.02 -16.07 30.53
CA LEU A 9 16.12 -14.68 30.04
C LEU A 9 16.57 -14.61 28.56
N ALA A 10 17.44 -15.54 28.14
CA ALA A 10 17.91 -15.60 26.74
C ALA A 10 16.80 -16.08 25.77
N LEU A 11 15.86 -16.90 26.26
CA LEU A 11 14.75 -17.41 25.44
C LEU A 11 13.66 -16.34 25.19
N SER A 12 13.50 -15.38 26.10
CA SER A 12 12.50 -14.30 25.98
C SER A 12 12.89 -13.23 24.95
N CYS A 13 14.18 -12.98 24.71
CA CYS A 13 14.62 -11.96 23.75
C CYS A 13 14.38 -12.38 22.28
N LEU A 14 14.29 -13.68 22.00
CA LEU A 14 14.12 -14.17 20.63
C LEU A 14 12.69 -14.01 20.09
N LEU A 15 11.70 -13.84 20.97
CA LEU A 15 10.28 -13.71 20.60
C LEU A 15 9.87 -12.28 20.18
N VAL A 16 10.67 -11.26 20.49
CA VAL A 16 10.32 -9.85 20.19
C VAL A 16 10.71 -9.45 18.75
N LEU A 17 11.56 -10.23 18.07
CA LEU A 17 12.08 -9.90 16.73
C LEU A 17 11.12 -10.28 15.57
N GLY A 18 10.00 -10.95 15.84
CA GLY A 18 9.05 -11.42 14.82
C GLY A 18 7.93 -10.45 14.42
N ALA A 19 7.78 -9.30 15.10
CA ALA A 19 6.64 -8.40 14.92
C ALA A 19 6.81 -7.33 13.82
N GLY A 20 7.76 -7.51 12.89
CA GLY A 20 8.13 -6.50 11.89
C GLY A 20 7.65 -6.74 10.45
N CYS A 21 6.93 -7.84 10.20
CA CYS A 21 6.46 -8.15 8.84
C CYS A 21 5.05 -7.63 8.62
N VAL A 22 4.88 -6.70 7.68
CA VAL A 22 3.58 -6.16 7.28
C VAL A 22 3.22 -6.65 5.88
N SER A 23 1.99 -7.15 5.73
CA SER A 23 1.49 -7.63 4.45
C SER A 23 1.14 -6.48 3.52
N THR A 24 1.80 -6.45 2.36
CA THR A 24 1.39 -5.57 1.26
C THR A 24 0.27 -6.22 0.42
N PRO A 25 -0.53 -5.44 -0.34
CA PRO A 25 -1.56 -5.91 -1.25
C PRO A 25 -1.02 -6.80 -2.36
N LYS A 26 0.30 -6.77 -2.58
CA LYS A 26 1.01 -7.72 -3.44
C LYS A 26 1.28 -9.07 -2.78
N ASP A 27 0.79 -9.30 -1.55
CA ASP A 27 1.12 -10.48 -0.74
C ASP A 27 2.62 -10.60 -0.42
N ASP A 28 3.33 -9.47 -0.49
CA ASP A 28 4.75 -9.38 -0.21
C ASP A 28 4.94 -8.87 1.23
N LEU A 29 5.69 -9.61 2.04
CA LEU A 29 6.01 -9.27 3.43
C LEU A 29 7.18 -8.29 3.41
N ILE A 30 6.90 -7.00 3.59
CA ILE A 30 7.93 -5.98 3.69
C ILE A 30 8.20 -5.70 5.17
N PHE A 31 9.49 -5.59 5.52
CA PHE A 31 9.91 -5.15 6.84
C PHE A 31 9.47 -3.70 7.08
N GLY A 32 8.65 -3.46 8.09
CA GLY A 32 8.11 -2.13 8.37
C GLY A 32 7.32 -2.05 9.66
N LEU A 33 7.22 -0.84 10.22
CA LEU A 33 6.42 -0.63 11.43
C LEU A 33 4.93 -0.85 11.10
N PRO A 34 4.17 -1.54 11.96
CA PRO A 34 2.73 -1.61 11.84
C PRO A 34 2.14 -0.20 12.00
N GLY A 35 1.28 0.21 11.07
CA GLY A 35 0.71 1.56 11.03
C GLY A 35 -0.39 1.66 9.98
N ARG A 36 -1.19 2.73 10.03
CA ARG A 36 -2.21 3.00 9.02
C ARG A 36 -1.54 3.48 7.75
N ASP A 37 -1.35 2.61 6.78
CA ASP A 37 -0.70 2.89 5.51
C ASP A 37 -1.62 2.78 4.31
N LYS A 38 -2.89 2.40 4.51
CA LYS A 38 -3.86 2.13 3.44
C LYS A 38 -5.06 3.06 3.55
N ILE A 39 -5.47 3.61 2.41
CA ILE A 39 -6.74 4.30 2.19
C ILE A 39 -7.56 3.42 1.24
N VAL A 40 -8.80 3.12 1.62
CA VAL A 40 -9.73 2.34 0.80
C VAL A 40 -10.89 3.25 0.42
N SER A 41 -11.06 3.43 -0.88
CA SER A 41 -12.13 4.23 -1.49
C SER A 41 -12.90 3.37 -2.47
N ARG A 42 -14.16 3.72 -2.72
CA ARG A 42 -15.02 3.07 -3.71
C ARG A 42 -15.51 4.12 -4.68
N TYR A 43 -15.24 3.92 -5.96
CA TYR A 43 -15.69 4.82 -7.02
C TYR A 43 -16.73 4.12 -7.87
N GLU A 44 -17.86 4.77 -8.11
CA GLU A 44 -18.92 4.32 -9.01
C GLU A 44 -18.52 4.55 -10.48
N LYS A 45 -17.38 3.99 -10.87
CA LYS A 45 -16.79 4.08 -12.20
C LYS A 45 -16.25 2.71 -12.62
N PRO A 46 -16.26 2.39 -13.92
CA PRO A 46 -15.73 1.13 -14.43
C PRO A 46 -14.20 1.05 -14.23
N TYR A 47 -13.71 -0.18 -14.10
CA TYR A 47 -12.30 -0.48 -13.83
C TYR A 47 -11.34 0.25 -14.76
N ASP A 48 -11.60 0.22 -16.08
CA ASP A 48 -10.70 0.82 -17.07
C ASP A 48 -10.54 2.33 -16.88
N GLN A 49 -11.63 3.02 -16.53
CA GLN A 49 -11.60 4.47 -16.30
C GLN A 49 -10.83 4.81 -15.02
N VAL A 50 -11.02 4.02 -13.96
CA VAL A 50 -10.29 4.18 -12.70
C VAL A 50 -8.82 3.87 -12.87
N LYS A 51 -8.48 2.81 -13.61
CA LYS A 51 -7.10 2.46 -13.93
C LYS A 51 -6.40 3.57 -14.72
N ALA A 52 -7.04 4.10 -15.76
CA ALA A 52 -6.47 5.18 -16.56
C ALA A 52 -6.25 6.47 -15.73
N ALA A 53 -7.21 6.82 -14.87
CA ALA A 53 -7.09 7.95 -13.96
C ALA A 53 -5.94 7.74 -12.95
N ALA A 54 -5.85 6.56 -12.35
CA ALA A 54 -4.77 6.21 -11.42
C ALA A 54 -3.40 6.30 -12.09
N ILE A 55 -3.22 5.73 -13.29
CA ILE A 55 -1.96 5.83 -14.04
C ILE A 55 -1.58 7.28 -14.31
N THR A 56 -2.55 8.11 -14.69
CA THR A 56 -2.32 9.53 -14.98
C THR A 56 -1.82 10.28 -13.74
N VAL A 57 -2.46 10.05 -12.59
CA VAL A 57 -2.06 10.66 -11.31
C VAL A 57 -0.69 10.17 -10.85
N LEU A 58 -0.44 8.85 -10.93
CA LEU A 58 0.85 8.28 -10.55
C LEU A 58 2.00 8.79 -11.42
N LYS A 59 1.78 8.95 -12.74
CA LYS A 59 2.76 9.54 -13.67
C LYS A 59 2.95 11.04 -13.47
N ARG A 60 1.93 11.75 -12.99
CA ARG A 60 2.03 13.19 -12.68
C ARG A 60 2.89 13.44 -11.45
N ASN A 61 2.77 12.58 -10.44
CA ASN A 61 3.44 12.79 -9.15
C ASN A 61 4.78 12.07 -9.06
N GLY A 62 5.06 11.10 -9.93
CA GLY A 62 6.31 10.35 -9.91
C GLY A 62 6.45 9.38 -11.08
N THR A 63 7.12 8.27 -10.84
CA THR A 63 7.45 7.29 -11.87
C THR A 63 6.66 6.00 -11.64
N LEU A 64 5.92 5.55 -12.66
CA LEU A 64 5.28 4.24 -12.63
C LEU A 64 6.36 3.16 -12.73
N VAL A 65 6.42 2.27 -11.75
CA VAL A 65 7.41 1.17 -11.65
C VAL A 65 6.89 -0.08 -12.32
N GLY A 66 5.58 -0.36 -12.20
CA GLY A 66 4.98 -1.52 -12.84
C GLY A 66 3.45 -1.52 -12.75
N ASP A 67 2.84 -2.29 -13.64
CA ASP A 67 1.41 -2.57 -13.68
C ASP A 67 1.24 -4.09 -13.63
N ASP A 68 0.86 -4.61 -12.47
CA ASP A 68 0.57 -6.03 -12.30
C ASP A 68 -0.88 -6.30 -12.73
N LEU A 69 -1.04 -6.82 -13.94
CA LEU A 69 -2.33 -7.14 -14.52
C LEU A 69 -3.06 -8.29 -13.80
N VAL A 70 -2.31 -9.19 -13.16
CA VAL A 70 -2.86 -10.37 -12.49
C VAL A 70 -3.41 -9.98 -11.12
N LYS A 71 -2.61 -9.25 -10.34
CA LYS A 71 -3.03 -8.77 -9.01
C LYS A 71 -3.85 -7.48 -9.07
N LYS A 72 -3.94 -6.86 -10.25
CA LYS A 72 -4.58 -5.53 -10.47
C LYS A 72 -3.99 -4.46 -9.56
N VAL A 73 -2.65 -4.47 -9.42
CA VAL A 73 -1.92 -3.52 -8.58
C VAL A 73 -0.97 -2.69 -9.43
N LEU A 74 -1.14 -1.38 -9.38
CA LEU A 74 -0.18 -0.42 -9.92
C LEU A 74 0.87 -0.11 -8.85
N GLU A 75 2.13 -0.14 -9.24
CA GLU A 75 3.25 0.28 -8.40
C GLU A 75 3.90 1.53 -8.98
N ALA A 76 4.11 2.52 -8.14
CA ALA A 76 4.78 3.75 -8.48
C ALA A 76 5.77 4.15 -7.39
N ARG A 77 6.73 4.98 -7.78
CA ARG A 77 7.68 5.62 -6.90
C ARG A 77 7.49 7.12 -6.96
N ILE A 78 7.18 7.71 -5.80
CA ILE A 78 7.00 9.15 -5.62
C ILE A 78 8.05 9.57 -4.61
N ASP A 79 9.05 10.34 -5.06
CA ASP A 79 10.25 10.67 -4.30
C ASP A 79 10.94 9.42 -3.71
N THR A 80 10.93 9.28 -2.37
CA THR A 80 11.47 8.14 -1.63
C THR A 80 10.39 7.12 -1.23
N ALA A 81 9.11 7.43 -1.47
CA ALA A 81 7.98 6.59 -1.12
C ALA A 81 7.64 5.58 -2.23
N LYS A 82 7.29 4.36 -1.82
CA LYS A 82 6.67 3.35 -2.67
C LYS A 82 5.16 3.47 -2.53
N VAL A 83 4.47 3.59 -3.66
CA VAL A 83 3.01 3.70 -3.74
C VAL A 83 2.47 2.48 -4.46
N TYR A 84 1.49 1.84 -3.84
CA TYR A 84 0.75 0.71 -4.38
C TYR A 84 -0.71 1.12 -4.51
N VAL A 85 -1.27 0.99 -5.70
CA VAL A 85 -2.71 1.22 -5.95
C VAL A 85 -3.31 -0.10 -6.40
N ALA A 86 -4.01 -0.77 -5.50
CA ALA A 86 -4.75 -1.99 -5.82
C ALA A 86 -6.17 -1.63 -6.26
N LEU A 87 -6.59 -2.21 -7.38
CA LEU A 87 -7.88 -1.97 -8.00
C LEU A 87 -8.68 -3.28 -7.98
N ASP A 88 -9.88 -3.22 -7.43
CA ASP A 88 -10.77 -4.36 -7.29
C ASP A 88 -12.11 -4.03 -7.94
N ASP A 89 -12.49 -4.86 -8.90
CA ASP A 89 -13.67 -4.76 -9.76
C ASP A 89 -14.69 -5.86 -9.44
N SER A 90 -14.71 -6.36 -8.20
CA SER A 90 -15.66 -7.38 -7.76
C SER A 90 -17.13 -6.98 -7.93
N GLU A 91 -17.42 -5.67 -7.93
CA GLU A 91 -18.75 -5.12 -8.14
C GLU A 91 -18.85 -4.48 -9.54
N PRO A 92 -19.85 -4.85 -10.36
CA PRO A 92 -20.03 -4.23 -11.66
C PRO A 92 -20.38 -2.75 -11.47
N LYS A 93 -19.65 -1.86 -12.16
CA LYS A 93 -19.75 -0.38 -12.09
C LYS A 93 -19.15 0.27 -10.85
N ILE A 94 -18.71 -0.48 -9.83
CA ILE A 94 -18.04 0.07 -8.66
C ILE A 94 -16.64 -0.53 -8.57
N THR A 95 -15.63 0.31 -8.67
CA THR A 95 -14.24 -0.10 -8.47
C THR A 95 -13.79 0.32 -7.07
N LYS A 96 -13.38 -0.66 -6.26
CA LYS A 96 -12.72 -0.41 -4.97
C LYS A 96 -11.24 -0.16 -5.23
N VAL A 97 -10.76 0.99 -4.77
CA VAL A 97 -9.37 1.42 -4.88
C VAL A 97 -8.74 1.39 -3.50
N THR A 98 -7.63 0.69 -3.38
CA THR A 98 -6.81 0.68 -2.16
C THR A 98 -5.47 1.31 -2.47
N VAL A 99 -5.25 2.52 -1.95
CA VAL A 99 -3.97 3.23 -2.06
C VAL A 99 -3.16 2.93 -0.80
N GLN A 100 -1.98 2.39 -0.97
CA GLN A 100 -1.03 2.16 0.11
C GLN A 100 0.30 2.84 -0.17
N VAL A 101 0.82 3.53 0.83
CA VAL A 101 2.09 4.25 0.70
C VAL A 101 3.04 3.91 1.84
N ARG A 102 4.29 3.62 1.48
CA ARG A 102 5.37 3.30 2.40
C ARG A 102 6.62 4.11 2.07
N ARG A 103 7.15 4.81 3.07
CA ARG A 103 8.41 5.57 2.98
C ARG A 103 9.43 4.97 3.93
N GLY A 104 10.45 4.31 3.39
CA GLY A 104 11.53 3.72 4.18
C GLY A 104 11.09 2.74 5.27
N GLY A 105 9.99 2.00 5.05
CA GLY A 105 9.42 1.07 6.04
C GLY A 105 8.36 1.68 6.97
N VAL A 106 8.15 3.00 6.93
CA VAL A 106 7.13 3.72 7.69
C VAL A 106 5.87 3.91 6.83
N ALA A 107 4.71 3.81 7.45
CA ALA A 107 3.40 4.12 6.86
C ALA A 107 3.29 5.63 6.59
N ASP A 108 2.85 6.02 5.40
CA ASP A 108 2.62 7.42 5.02
C ASP A 108 1.16 7.60 4.56
N ILE A 109 0.27 7.86 5.53
CA ILE A 109 -1.16 8.00 5.25
C ILE A 109 -1.51 9.31 4.54
N ASP A 110 -0.70 10.35 4.75
CA ASP A 110 -0.97 11.68 4.19
C ASP A 110 -0.79 11.64 2.67
N LEU A 111 0.30 11.05 2.21
CA LEU A 111 0.52 10.84 0.78
C LEU A 111 -0.51 9.85 0.20
N ALA A 112 -0.89 8.80 0.94
CA ALA A 112 -1.95 7.89 0.49
C ALA A 112 -3.30 8.62 0.30
N SER A 113 -3.67 9.50 1.24
CA SER A 113 -4.90 10.31 1.16
C SER A 113 -4.84 11.33 0.04
N GLU A 114 -3.68 11.94 -0.20
CA GLU A 114 -3.48 12.89 -1.29
C GLU A 114 -3.67 12.20 -2.65
N ILE A 115 -3.01 11.06 -2.86
CA ILE A 115 -3.13 10.29 -4.11
C ILE A 115 -4.57 9.86 -4.35
N ASP A 116 -5.28 9.36 -3.33
CA ASP A 116 -6.68 8.97 -3.46
C ASP A 116 -7.58 10.15 -3.91
N LYS A 117 -7.43 11.31 -3.28
CA LYS A 117 -8.16 12.53 -3.67
C LYS A 117 -7.82 12.99 -5.08
N GLN A 118 -6.56 12.87 -5.47
CA GLN A 118 -6.13 13.23 -6.82
C GLN A 118 -6.68 12.28 -7.88
N ILE A 119 -6.76 10.97 -7.59
CA ILE A 119 -7.42 9.98 -8.45
C ILE A 119 -8.89 10.34 -8.61
N TYR A 120 -9.58 10.64 -7.52
CA TYR A 120 -10.96 11.10 -7.55
C TYR A 120 -11.10 12.39 -8.39
N GLY A 121 -10.25 13.39 -8.19
CA GLY A 121 -10.23 14.62 -8.98
C GLY A 121 -10.02 14.34 -10.48
N GLN A 122 -9.12 13.43 -10.84
CA GLN A 122 -8.89 13.04 -12.22
C GLN A 122 -10.12 12.35 -12.83
N LEU A 123 -10.85 11.54 -12.06
CA LEU A 123 -12.10 10.90 -12.49
C LEU A 123 -13.23 11.89 -12.75
N LEU A 124 -13.21 13.06 -12.11
CA LEU A 124 -14.18 14.13 -12.37
C LEU A 124 -13.85 14.91 -13.64
N VAL A 125 -12.57 15.11 -13.94
CA VAL A 125 -12.11 15.85 -15.12
C VAL A 125 -12.18 15.00 -16.40
N SER A 126 -11.99 13.68 -16.27
CA SER A 126 -12.01 12.73 -17.39
C SER A 126 -13.41 12.17 -17.70
N GLN A 127 -14.46 12.98 -17.52
CA GLN A 127 -15.85 12.65 -17.90
C GLN A 127 -16.21 13.16 -19.29
#